data_AF-A0A4Q3V6C2-F1
#
_entry.id   AF-A0A4Q3V6C2-F1
#
_cell.length_a   1.000
_cell.length_b   1.000
_cell.length_c   1.000
_cell.angle_alpha   90.00
_cell.angle_beta   90.00
_cell.angle_gamma   90.00
#
_symmetry.space_group_name_H-M   'P 1'
#
loop_
_entity.id
_entity.type
_entity.pdbx_description
1 polymer ?
#
loop_
_entity_poly.entity_id
_entity_poly.type
_entity_poly.pdbx_seq_one_letter_code
_entity_poly.pdbx_strand_id
1 'polypeptide(L)'
;YVGKLPLRETLALVQASRLHVASDTGTGHMAAAVGTPVISVFGPTDPAVFRPYAKRGIVLRDGSNPADVTLEKLESEVRRSLAGL
;
A
#
# COMPACT_ATOMS: atom_id res chain seq x y z
N TYR A 1 0.78 -9.47 12.65
CA TYR A 1 -0.49 -10.17 12.95
C TYR A 1 -0.93 -11.19 11.89
N VAL A 2 0.01 -11.77 11.12
CA VAL A 2 -0.34 -12.64 9.97
C VAL A 2 -1.08 -13.90 10.43
N GLY A 3 -2.27 -14.15 9.87
CA GLY A 3 -3.09 -15.32 10.19
C GLY A 3 -3.61 -15.37 11.63
N LYS A 4 -3.57 -14.25 12.37
CA LYS A 4 -3.98 -14.20 13.79
C LYS A 4 -5.28 -13.44 14.03
N LEU A 5 -5.74 -12.65 13.06
CA LEU A 5 -6.89 -11.77 13.22
C LEU A 5 -7.95 -12.08 12.16
N PRO A 6 -9.24 -12.00 12.50
CA PRO A 6 -10.29 -11.99 11.50
C PRO A 6 -10.17 -10.74 10.61
N LEU A 7 -10.83 -10.79 9.44
CA LEU A 7 -10.73 -9.73 8.43
C LEU A 7 -11.13 -8.35 8.97
N ARG A 8 -12.19 -8.28 9.79
CA ARG A 8 -12.68 -7.02 10.38
C ARG A 8 -11.67 -6.39 11.33
N GLU A 9 -10.96 -7.19 12.12
CA GLU A 9 -9.93 -6.70 13.05
C GLU A 9 -8.67 -6.27 12.30
N THR A 10 -8.31 -6.98 11.22
CA THR A 10 -7.22 -6.55 10.34
C THR A 10 -7.55 -5.20 9.71
N LEU A 11 -8.81 -4.99 9.28
CA LEU A 11 -9.27 -3.72 8.73
C LEU A 11 -9.19 -2.58 9.76
N ALA A 12 -9.54 -2.84 11.03
CA ALA A 12 -9.41 -1.87 12.11
C ALA A 12 -7.94 -1.45 12.35
N LEU A 13 -6.99 -2.40 12.29
CA LEU A 13 -5.56 -2.07 12.39
C LEU A 13 -5.05 -1.27 11.20
N VAL A 14 -5.50 -1.61 9.99
CA VAL A 14 -5.18 -0.82 8.79
C VAL A 14 -5.74 0.59 8.91
N GLN A 15 -6.96 0.76 9.41
CA GLN A 15 -7.58 2.07 9.65
C GLN A 15 -6.81 2.92 10.68
N ALA A 16 -6.25 2.29 11.71
CA ALA A 16 -5.47 2.97 12.74
C ALA A 16 -4.05 3.36 12.27
N SER A 17 -3.61 2.87 11.11
CA SER A 17 -2.28 3.14 10.57
C SER A 17 -2.22 4.53 9.92
N ARG A 18 -1.13 5.27 10.11
CA ARG A 18 -0.90 6.55 9.41
C ARG A 18 -0.68 6.37 7.91
N LEU A 19 -0.08 5.24 7.52
CA LEU A 19 0.26 4.87 6.17
C LEU A 19 0.29 3.33 6.09
N HIS A 20 -0.26 2.76 5.03
CA HIS A 20 -0.22 1.32 4.75
C HIS A 20 0.68 1.06 3.55
N VAL A 21 1.73 0.25 3.71
CA VAL A 21 2.56 -0.21 2.59
C VAL A 21 2.15 -1.64 2.26
N ALA A 22 1.82 -1.89 1.00
CA ALA A 22 1.36 -3.20 0.54
C ALA A 22 2.01 -3.56 -0.81
N SER A 23 2.21 -4.85 -1.07
CA SER A 23 2.31 -5.33 -2.46
C SER A 23 0.95 -5.21 -3.15
N ASP A 24 0.86 -5.56 -4.43
CA ASP A 24 -0.36 -5.76 -5.22
C ASP A 24 -1.31 -6.85 -4.67
N THR A 25 -1.81 -6.64 -3.45
CA THR A 25 -2.64 -7.58 -2.68
C THR A 25 -3.87 -6.90 -2.09
N GLY A 26 -4.83 -7.71 -1.63
CA GLY A 26 -6.09 -7.24 -1.03
C GLY A 26 -5.93 -6.21 0.10
N THR A 27 -4.82 -6.23 0.84
CA THR A 27 -4.62 -5.29 1.97
C THR A 27 -4.46 -3.84 1.51
N GLY A 28 -3.98 -3.60 0.28
CA GLY A 28 -3.98 -2.25 -0.30
C GLY A 28 -5.40 -1.72 -0.53
N HIS A 29 -6.31 -2.57 -0.99
CA HIS A 29 -7.73 -2.23 -1.14
C HIS A 29 -8.43 -2.03 0.20
N MET A 30 -8.05 -2.80 1.22
CA MET A 30 -8.51 -2.56 2.59
C MET A 30 -8.16 -1.14 3.05
N ALA A 31 -6.92 -0.72 2.87
CA ALA A 31 -6.48 0.65 3.20
C ALA A 31 -7.28 1.71 2.45
N ALA A 32 -7.49 1.52 1.14
CA ALA A 32 -8.33 2.41 0.33
C ALA A 32 -9.77 2.51 0.87
N ALA A 33 -10.38 1.39 1.26
CA ALA A 33 -11.75 1.33 1.75
C ALA A 33 -11.95 2.08 3.08
N VAL A 34 -10.94 2.11 3.95
CA VAL A 34 -11.01 2.82 5.25
C VAL A 34 -10.34 4.20 5.23
N GLY A 35 -9.88 4.66 4.07
CA GLY A 35 -9.29 6.00 3.90
C GLY A 35 -7.84 6.14 4.41
N THR A 36 -7.20 5.03 4.78
CA THR A 36 -5.79 4.99 5.13
C THR A 36 -4.94 5.27 3.88
N PRO A 37 -4.01 6.24 3.93
CA PRO A 37 -3.05 6.43 2.85
C PRO A 37 -2.32 5.14 2.50
N VAL A 38 -2.12 4.85 1.22
CA VAL A 38 -1.52 3.57 0.79
C VAL A 38 -0.42 3.79 -0.25
N ILE A 39 0.72 3.14 -0.03
CA ILE A 39 1.75 2.93 -1.06
C ILE A 39 1.65 1.47 -1.48
N SER A 40 1.32 1.23 -2.75
CA SER A 40 1.26 -0.10 -3.32
C SER A 40 2.44 -0.36 -4.24
N VAL A 41 3.24 -1.38 -3.91
CA VAL A 41 4.38 -1.83 -4.71
C VAL A 41 3.89 -2.80 -5.77
N PHE A 42 4.14 -2.48 -7.04
CA PHE A 42 3.72 -3.27 -8.19
C PHE A 42 4.92 -3.79 -8.98
N GLY A 43 4.76 -4.97 -9.56
CA GLY A 43 5.69 -5.56 -10.51
C GLY A 43 5.05 -5.80 -11.88
N PRO A 44 4.73 -7.04 -12.25
CA PRO A 44 4.26 -7.34 -13.61
C PRO A 44 2.77 -7.01 -13.79
N THR A 45 1.99 -7.06 -12.72
CA THR A 45 0.56 -6.75 -12.69
C THR A 45 0.30 -5.31 -13.12
N ASP A 46 -0.69 -5.07 -13.99
CA ASP A 46 -1.03 -3.72 -14.44
C ASP A 46 -1.75 -2.92 -13.33
N PRO A 47 -1.13 -1.85 -12.78
CA PRO A 47 -1.78 -1.03 -11.77
C PRO A 47 -2.97 -0.23 -12.32
N ALA A 48 -3.10 -0.03 -13.63
CA ALA A 48 -4.29 0.61 -14.20
C ALA A 48 -5.57 -0.20 -13.94
N VAL A 49 -5.43 -1.52 -13.77
CA VAL A 49 -6.53 -2.45 -13.52
C VAL A 49 -6.67 -2.73 -12.01
N PHE A 50 -5.57 -2.99 -11.32
CA PHE A 50 -5.60 -3.60 -9.99
C PHE A 50 -5.17 -2.68 -8.83
N ARG A 51 -4.76 -1.44 -9.07
CA ARG A 51 -4.36 -0.56 -7.95
C ARG A 51 -5.52 -0.32 -6.98
N PRO A 52 -5.22 -0.07 -5.69
CA PRO A 52 -6.25 0.41 -4.77
C PRO A 52 -6.82 1.75 -5.21
N TYR A 53 -8.15 1.86 -5.25
CA TYR A 53 -8.86 3.11 -5.51
C TYR A 53 -8.92 3.96 -4.23
N ALA A 54 -7.78 4.53 -3.85
CA ALA A 54 -7.65 5.37 -2.66
C ALA A 54 -7.62 6.85 -3.01
N LYS A 55 -8.18 7.70 -2.13
CA LYS A 55 -8.05 9.16 -2.21
C LYS A 55 -6.58 9.62 -2.09
N ARG A 56 -5.78 8.88 -1.30
CA ARG A 56 -4.35 9.08 -1.09
C ARG A 56 -3.61 7.78 -1.37
N GLY A 57 -3.51 7.42 -2.64
CA GLY A 57 -2.86 6.20 -3.09
C GLY A 57 -1.67 6.49 -4.01
N ILE A 58 -0.55 5.84 -3.75
CA ILE A 58 0.65 5.90 -4.60
C ILE A 58 0.95 4.49 -5.10
N VAL A 59 1.16 4.36 -6.41
CA VAL A 59 1.69 3.14 -7.01
C VAL A 59 3.19 3.33 -7.16
N LEU A 60 3.96 2.47 -6.49
CA LEU A 60 5.40 2.43 -6.64
C LEU A 60 5.78 1.25 -7.52
N ARG A 61 6.37 1.54 -8.67
CA ARG A 61 6.80 0.54 -9.65
C ARG A 61 8.15 0.96 -10.24
N ASP A 62 8.99 -0.04 -10.48
CA ASP A 62 10.20 0.08 -11.28
C ASP A 62 10.27 -1.20 -12.11
N GLY A 63 10.30 -1.10 -13.43
CA GLY A 63 10.24 -2.30 -14.28
C GLY A 63 9.01 -3.20 -14.07
N SER A 64 9.23 -4.50 -14.23
CA SER A 64 8.20 -5.55 -14.13
C SER A 64 8.41 -6.50 -12.95
N ASN A 65 9.49 -6.36 -12.17
CA ASN A 65 9.73 -7.15 -10.98
C ASN A 65 9.54 -6.25 -9.75
N PRO A 66 8.71 -6.61 -8.75
CA PRO A 66 8.57 -5.79 -7.56
C PRO A 66 9.89 -5.56 -6.82
N ALA A 67 10.89 -6.46 -6.99
CA ALA A 67 12.22 -6.31 -6.41
C ALA A 67 13.04 -5.16 -7.01
N ASP A 68 12.67 -4.64 -8.19
CA ASP A 68 13.32 -3.49 -8.80
C ASP A 68 12.99 -2.19 -8.04
N VAL A 69 11.92 -2.19 -7.24
CA VAL A 69 11.62 -1.11 -6.29
C VAL A 69 12.58 -1.23 -5.10
N THR A 70 13.63 -0.41 -5.11
CA THR A 70 14.64 -0.40 -4.04
C THR A 70 14.05 0.08 -2.71
N LEU A 71 14.67 -0.35 -1.61
CA LEU A 71 14.32 0.14 -0.27
C LEU A 71 14.48 1.65 -0.16
N GLU A 72 15.53 2.23 -0.75
CA GLU A 72 15.74 3.68 -0.75
C GLU A 72 14.57 4.45 -1.41
N LYS A 73 14.09 3.95 -2.56
CA LYS A 73 12.95 4.52 -3.27
C LYS A 73 11.67 4.42 -2.44
N LEU A 74 11.44 3.26 -1.81
CA LEU A 74 10.30 3.05 -0.92
C LEU A 74 10.35 3.95 0.32
N GLU A 75 11.49 4.01 1.00
CA GLU A 75 11.69 4.83 2.20
C GLU A 75 11.52 6.33 1.89
N SER A 76 12.03 6.78 0.74
CA SER A 76 11.84 8.16 0.28
C SER A 76 10.37 8.49 0.10
N GLU A 77 9.60 7.58 -0.49
CA GLU A 77 8.16 7.77 -0.68
C GLU A 77 7.38 7.70 0.64
N VAL A 78 7.75 6.79 1.54
CA VAL A 78 7.17 6.73 2.89
C VAL A 78 7.36 8.05 3.63
N ARG A 79 8.58 8.63 3.59
CA ARG A 79 8.88 9.92 4.23
C ARG A 79 8.06 11.06 3.61
N ARG A 80 7.98 11.13 2.28
CA ARG A 80 7.14 12.13 1.58
C ARG A 80 5.68 12.02 1.96
N SER A 81 5.14 10.80 1.92
CA SER A 81 3.75 10.52 2.25
C SER A 81 3.41 10.89 3.70
N LEU A 82 4.29 10.60 4.66
CA LEU A 82 4.08 10.93 6.06
C LEU A 82 4.23 12.43 6.37
N ALA A 83 5.06 13.16 5.63
CA ALA A 83 5.24 14.61 5.79
C ALA A 83 4.02 15.42 5.30
N GLY A 84 3.21 14.85 4.40
CA GLY A 84 2.00 15.47 3.86
C GLY A 84 0.70 15.13 4.59
N LEU A 85 0.77 14.41 5.72
CA LEU A 85 -0.38 14.02 6.56
C LEU A 85 -0.43 14.84 7.85
#